data_AF-A0A2G9GXV4-F1
#
_entry.id   AF-A0A2G9GXV4-F1
#
_cell.length_a   1.000
_cell.length_b   1.000
_cell.length_c   1.000
_cell.angle_alpha   90.00
_cell.angle_beta   90.00
_cell.angle_gamma   90.00
#
_symmetry.space_group_name_H-M   'P 1'
#
loop_
_entity.id
_entity.type
_entity.pdbx_description
1 polymer ?
#
loop_
_entity_poly.entity_id
_entity_poly.type
_entity_poly.pdbx_seq_one_letter_code
_entity_poly.pdbx_strand_id
1 'polypeptide(L)'
;MSATGNDGYIFNSGVMVIEPSNCTFRMLMKRRKEIISYNGGDQGFLNEFFVWWHRLPRRVNFLKNFWSNSSIEASVKNQLFGSDPPKLYSIHYLGLKPWNCYRDYDCNWNIEDQIVYASDEAHARWWKVHDSMEEELQKVCGLTERRKIELAWDRKKARERGFKNQRWRINITDPRKFV
;
A
#
# COMPACT_ATOMS: atom_id res chain seq x y z
N MET A 1 7.44 28.23 -8.26
CA MET A 1 6.94 26.87 -7.98
C MET A 1 7.30 25.99 -9.16
N SER A 2 8.48 25.36 -9.15
CA SER A 2 8.95 24.56 -10.27
C SER A 2 8.56 23.09 -10.08
N ALA A 3 7.85 22.56 -11.06
CA ALA A 3 7.78 21.14 -11.31
C ALA A 3 9.05 20.74 -12.06
N THR A 4 9.91 19.89 -11.48
CA THR A 4 10.76 18.98 -12.26
C THR A 4 11.22 17.78 -11.44
N GLY A 5 11.45 16.67 -12.16
CA GLY A 5 12.16 15.47 -11.70
C GLY A 5 11.60 14.16 -12.26
N ASN A 6 11.58 14.01 -13.60
CA ASN A 6 11.39 12.81 -14.45
C ASN A 6 10.21 11.82 -14.21
N ASP A 7 9.57 11.82 -13.04
CA ASP A 7 8.20 11.35 -12.76
C ASP A 7 7.23 12.54 -12.55
N GLY A 8 7.73 13.76 -12.77
CA GLY A 8 7.25 14.99 -12.15
C GLY A 8 5.93 15.58 -12.68
N TYR A 9 5.30 14.97 -13.69
CA TYR A 9 4.05 15.45 -14.30
C TYR A 9 2.82 14.59 -13.94
N ILE A 10 3.04 13.41 -13.34
CA ILE A 10 1.98 12.50 -12.89
C ILE A 10 1.87 12.59 -11.36
N PHE A 11 0.68 12.80 -10.84
CA PHE A 11 0.40 12.68 -9.41
C PHE A 11 -0.12 11.27 -9.06
N ASN A 12 0.14 10.84 -7.82
CA ASN A 12 -0.52 9.66 -7.27
C ASN A 12 -1.89 10.07 -6.71
N SER A 13 -2.96 9.42 -7.18
CA SER A 13 -4.34 9.73 -6.77
C SER A 13 -4.72 9.20 -5.39
N GLY A 14 -3.82 8.47 -4.70
CA GLY A 14 -4.10 7.91 -3.37
C GLY A 14 -4.34 8.96 -2.28
N VAL A 15 -3.79 10.17 -2.44
CA VAL A 15 -4.12 11.32 -1.59
C VAL A 15 -4.17 12.56 -2.46
N MET A 16 -5.33 13.21 -2.49
CA MET A 16 -5.57 14.43 -3.23
C MET A 16 -6.35 15.43 -2.37
N VAL A 17 -6.14 16.71 -2.62
CA VAL A 17 -6.97 17.78 -2.07
C VAL A 17 -7.73 18.37 -3.25
N ILE A 18 -9.06 18.23 -3.23
CA ILE A 18 -9.96 18.69 -4.29
C ILE A 18 -11.12 19.45 -3.66
N GLU A 19 -11.61 20.48 -4.36
CA GLU A 19 -12.83 21.17 -3.97
C GLU A 19 -14.06 20.33 -4.36
N PRO A 20 -14.95 20.00 -3.42
CA PRO A 20 -16.21 19.34 -3.75
C PRO A 20 -17.07 20.22 -4.67
N SER A 21 -17.40 19.72 -5.87
CA SER A 21 -18.21 20.45 -6.84
C SER A 21 -19.06 19.51 -7.68
N ASN A 22 -20.38 19.75 -7.68
CA ASN A 22 -21.32 19.02 -8.53
C ASN A 22 -20.99 19.20 -10.02
N CYS A 23 -20.48 20.37 -10.41
CA CYS A 23 -20.07 20.65 -11.78
C CYS A 23 -18.87 19.77 -12.18
N THR A 24 -17.83 19.74 -11.35
CA THR A 24 -16.63 18.92 -11.57
C THR A 24 -16.99 17.43 -11.63
N PHE A 25 -17.81 16.95 -10.69
CA PHE A 25 -18.28 15.57 -10.69
C PHE A 25 -19.02 15.20 -11.98
N ARG A 26 -19.98 16.02 -12.42
CA ARG A 26 -20.71 15.77 -13.68
C ARG A 26 -19.77 15.79 -14.89
N MET A 27 -18.77 16.65 -14.91
CA MET A 27 -17.77 16.71 -15.98
C MET A 27 -16.90 15.45 -16.02
N LEU A 28 -16.40 14.99 -14.87
CA LEU A 28 -15.68 13.72 -14.74
C LEU A 28 -16.53 12.55 -15.25
N MET A 29 -17.79 12.46 -14.82
CA MET A 29 -18.70 11.37 -15.21
C MET A 29 -19.04 11.39 -16.70
N LYS A 30 -19.29 12.57 -17.28
CA LYS A 30 -19.58 12.72 -18.71
C LYS A 30 -18.41 12.27 -19.58
N ARG A 31 -17.18 12.65 -19.19
CA ARG A 31 -15.96 12.35 -19.95
C ARG A 31 -15.35 10.99 -19.66
N ARG A 32 -15.92 10.19 -18.75
CA ARG A 32 -15.40 8.86 -18.37
C ARG A 32 -15.15 7.93 -19.56
N LYS A 33 -15.96 8.01 -20.62
CA LYS A 33 -15.83 7.19 -21.83
C LYS A 33 -14.92 7.82 -22.91
N GLU A 34 -14.68 9.13 -22.82
CA GLU A 34 -13.92 9.90 -23.80
C GLU A 34 -12.44 9.98 -23.42
N ILE A 35 -12.15 10.20 -22.13
CA ILE A 35 -10.79 10.26 -21.61
C ILE A 35 -10.33 8.83 -21.27
N ILE A 36 -9.27 8.39 -21.94
CA ILE A 36 -8.70 7.06 -21.76
C ILE A 36 -7.70 7.11 -20.61
N SER A 37 -7.93 6.32 -19.56
CA SER A 37 -6.96 6.15 -18.48
C SER A 37 -5.74 5.36 -18.99
N TYR A 38 -4.55 5.96 -18.95
CA TYR A 38 -3.32 5.30 -19.41
C TYR A 38 -2.97 4.02 -18.62
N ASN A 39 -3.51 3.85 -17.41
CA ASN A 39 -3.31 2.65 -16.58
C ASN A 39 -4.61 1.91 -16.26
N GLY A 40 -5.72 2.29 -16.89
CA GLY A 40 -7.05 1.69 -16.66
C GLY A 40 -7.70 2.02 -15.31
N GLY A 41 -7.01 2.71 -14.39
CA GLY A 41 -7.50 3.09 -13.07
C GLY A 41 -7.89 4.56 -12.95
N ASP A 42 -8.27 4.97 -11.75
CA ASP A 42 -8.57 6.37 -11.41
C ASP A 42 -7.33 7.26 -11.56
N GLN A 43 -6.14 6.79 -11.15
CA GLN A 43 -4.92 7.59 -11.27
C GLN A 43 -4.68 8.03 -12.71
N GLY A 44 -4.79 7.12 -13.68
CA GLY A 44 -4.60 7.46 -15.08
C GLY A 44 -5.65 8.45 -15.57
N PHE A 45 -6.93 8.16 -15.31
CA PHE A 45 -8.04 9.03 -15.69
C PHE A 45 -7.90 10.45 -15.10
N LEU A 46 -7.57 10.55 -13.81
CA LEU A 46 -7.47 11.81 -13.10
C LEU A 46 -6.25 12.62 -13.55
N ASN A 47 -5.14 11.97 -13.93
CA ASN A 47 -3.98 12.68 -14.49
C ASN A 47 -4.26 13.24 -15.88
N GLU A 48 -5.06 12.55 -16.70
CA GLU A 48 -5.52 13.09 -18.00
C GLU A 48 -6.55 14.22 -17.84
N PHE A 49 -7.35 14.17 -16.77
CA PHE A 49 -8.37 15.19 -16.51
C PHE A 49 -7.79 16.46 -15.87
N PHE A 50 -6.97 16.30 -14.82
CA PHE A 50 -6.34 17.37 -14.06
C PHE A 50 -4.91 17.61 -14.55
N VAL A 51 -4.78 18.19 -15.74
CA VAL A 51 -3.46 18.49 -16.34
C VAL A 51 -2.71 19.63 -15.64
N TRP A 52 -3.41 20.41 -14.79
CA TRP A 52 -2.83 21.45 -13.93
C TRP A 52 -3.11 21.12 -12.47
N TRP A 53 -2.05 20.94 -11.68
CA TRP A 53 -2.14 20.52 -10.29
C TRP A 53 -0.93 21.02 -9.48
N HIS A 54 -1.07 21.02 -8.15
CA HIS A 54 -0.02 21.40 -7.22
C HIS A 54 0.47 20.21 -6.41
N ARG A 55 1.79 20.14 -6.18
CA ARG A 55 2.41 19.01 -5.49
C ARG A 55 2.35 19.16 -3.97
N LEU A 56 1.79 18.15 -3.30
CA LEU A 56 1.88 18.00 -1.85
C LEU A 56 3.26 17.47 -1.43
N PRO A 57 3.73 17.79 -0.21
CA PRO A 57 4.95 17.19 0.33
C PRO A 57 4.86 15.65 0.34
N ARG A 58 5.95 14.96 -0.06
CA ARG A 58 5.99 13.49 -0.17
C ARG A 58 5.55 12.75 1.11
N ARG A 59 5.80 13.33 2.29
CA ARG A 59 5.39 12.79 3.60
C ARG A 59 3.87 12.64 3.79
N VAL A 60 3.06 13.30 2.96
CA VAL A 60 1.59 13.26 2.97
C VAL A 60 1.03 12.05 2.21
N ASN A 61 1.83 11.44 1.33
CA ASN A 61 1.45 10.24 0.56
C ASN A 61 2.70 9.38 0.34
N PHE A 62 3.25 8.83 1.43
CA PHE A 62 4.53 8.14 1.37
C PHE A 62 4.36 6.67 1.01
N LEU A 63 4.83 6.29 -0.18
CA LEU A 63 4.63 4.96 -0.75
C LEU A 63 5.43 3.86 -0.01
N LYS A 64 4.75 2.76 0.32
CA LYS A 64 5.35 1.49 0.78
C LYS A 64 5.85 0.68 -0.42
N ASN A 65 7.04 1.03 -0.90
CA ASN A 65 7.73 0.39 -2.02
C ASN A 65 9.25 0.48 -1.85
N PHE A 66 10.01 -0.35 -2.56
CA PHE A 66 11.47 -0.43 -2.44
C PHE A 66 12.09 -0.71 -3.81
N TRP A 67 11.81 0.17 -4.79
CA TRP A 67 12.12 -0.07 -6.21
C TRP A 67 13.62 -0.16 -6.50
N SER A 68 14.47 0.53 -5.75
CA SER A 68 15.93 0.41 -5.95
C SER A 68 16.47 -0.93 -5.49
N ASN A 69 15.70 -1.66 -4.67
CA ASN A 69 16.09 -2.88 -3.98
C ASN A 69 17.44 -2.76 -3.25
N SER A 70 17.80 -1.55 -2.82
CA SER A 70 19.03 -1.26 -2.09
C SER A 70 18.81 -1.37 -0.58
N SER A 71 19.83 -1.84 0.14
CA SER A 71 19.81 -1.91 1.60
C SER A 71 19.65 -0.52 2.24
N ILE A 72 20.19 0.51 1.60
CA ILE A 72 20.09 1.91 2.06
C ILE A 72 18.65 2.41 1.95
N GLU A 73 17.98 2.22 0.80
CA GLU A 73 16.56 2.59 0.66
C GLU A 73 15.71 1.85 1.69
N ALA A 74 15.91 0.53 1.81
CA ALA A 74 15.18 -0.30 2.75
C ALA A 74 15.32 0.20 4.19
N SER A 75 16.56 0.44 4.63
CA SER A 75 16.87 0.96 5.96
C SER A 75 16.21 2.31 6.24
N VAL A 76 16.37 3.29 5.34
CA VAL A 76 15.83 4.63 5.53
C VAL A 76 14.30 4.62 5.56
N LYS A 77 13.65 3.89 4.66
CA LYS A 77 12.18 3.86 4.61
C LYS A 77 11.60 3.11 5.80
N ASN A 78 12.20 1.99 6.21
CA ASN A 78 11.77 1.27 7.41
C ASN A 78 11.95 2.11 8.68
N GLN A 79 13.04 2.88 8.79
CA GLN A 79 13.21 3.85 9.88
C GLN A 79 12.11 4.92 9.88
N LEU A 80 11.67 5.40 8.72
CA LEU A 80 10.57 6.35 8.61
C LEU A 80 9.23 5.71 9.01
N PHE A 81 8.94 4.50 8.54
CA PHE A 81 7.71 3.76 8.88
C PHE A 81 7.61 3.44 10.37
N GLY A 82 8.73 3.07 11.00
CA GLY A 82 8.81 2.74 12.42
C GLY A 82 9.03 3.94 13.35
N SER A 83 9.15 5.16 12.83
CA SER A 83 9.50 6.33 13.65
C SER A 83 8.44 6.66 14.72
N ASP A 84 8.94 6.99 15.92
CA ASP A 84 8.15 7.50 17.04
C ASP A 84 8.98 8.58 17.77
N PRO A 85 8.57 9.88 17.76
CA PRO A 85 7.35 10.41 17.16
C PRO A 85 7.30 10.25 15.62
N PRO A 86 6.10 10.21 15.01
CA PRO A 86 5.95 9.94 13.58
C PRO A 86 6.59 11.04 12.72
N LYS A 87 7.47 10.65 11.78
CA LYS A 87 8.06 11.55 10.78
C LYS A 87 7.24 11.64 9.49
N LEU A 88 6.42 10.63 9.22
CA LEU A 88 5.49 10.58 8.08
C LEU A 88 4.09 10.96 8.53
N TYR A 89 3.33 11.62 7.66
CA TYR A 89 1.92 11.93 7.92
C TYR A 89 0.99 10.82 7.44
N SER A 90 1.40 10.06 6.41
CA SER A 90 0.67 8.87 5.96
C SER A 90 1.61 7.83 5.36
N ILE A 91 1.11 6.60 5.25
CA ILE A 91 1.74 5.51 4.52
C ILE A 91 0.74 5.00 3.48
N HIS A 92 1.16 4.97 2.22
CA HIS A 92 0.39 4.38 1.13
C HIS A 92 0.81 2.93 0.92
N TYR A 93 -0.03 2.01 1.37
CA TYR A 93 0.20 0.56 1.29
C TYR A 93 -0.03 0.04 -0.15
N LEU A 94 1.04 -0.04 -0.93
CA LEU A 94 1.09 -0.76 -2.20
C LEU A 94 1.28 -2.27 -1.97
N GLY A 95 1.01 -3.06 -3.02
CA GLY A 95 1.01 -4.52 -2.95
C GLY A 95 -0.22 -5.07 -2.23
N LEU A 96 -0.06 -6.25 -1.62
CA LEU A 96 -1.09 -6.83 -0.76
C LEU A 96 -1.35 -5.95 0.45
N LYS A 97 -2.64 -5.76 0.76
CA LYS A 97 -3.09 -4.94 1.89
C LYS A 97 -2.80 -5.64 3.23
N PRO A 98 -2.45 -4.91 4.30
CA PRO A 98 -2.05 -5.51 5.58
C PRO A 98 -3.09 -6.46 6.18
N TRP A 99 -4.38 -6.16 6.05
CA TRP A 99 -5.47 -7.02 6.53
C TRP A 99 -5.58 -8.36 5.78
N ASN A 100 -5.05 -8.47 4.57
CA ASN A 100 -4.99 -9.72 3.79
C ASN A 100 -3.78 -10.61 4.17
N CYS A 101 -2.93 -10.14 5.07
CA CYS A 101 -1.81 -10.88 5.64
C CYS A 101 -2.14 -11.26 7.09
N TYR A 102 -1.45 -12.27 7.63
CA TYR A 102 -1.44 -12.49 9.08
C TYR A 102 -0.74 -11.32 9.79
N ARG A 103 -1.06 -11.12 11.07
CA ARG A 103 -0.46 -10.06 11.90
C ARG A 103 1.06 -10.19 12.05
N ASP A 104 1.56 -11.42 11.99
CA ASP A 104 2.94 -11.77 12.37
C ASP A 104 4.02 -11.17 11.46
N TYR A 105 3.73 -10.92 10.18
CA TYR A 105 4.66 -10.32 9.21
C TYR A 105 3.95 -9.86 7.93
N ASP A 106 4.62 -9.03 7.13
CA ASP A 106 4.09 -8.61 5.83
C ASP A 106 4.10 -9.78 4.82
N CYS A 107 2.93 -10.30 4.45
CA CYS A 107 2.84 -11.44 3.54
C CYS A 107 3.35 -11.16 2.11
N ASN A 108 3.55 -9.88 1.74
CA ASN A 108 4.25 -9.51 0.50
C ASN A 108 5.65 -10.15 0.42
N TRP A 109 6.30 -10.47 1.55
CA TRP A 109 7.61 -11.16 1.58
C TRP A 109 7.61 -12.55 0.94
N ASN A 110 6.45 -13.19 0.78
CA ASN A 110 6.34 -14.56 0.28
C ASN A 110 5.99 -14.63 -1.21
N ILE A 111 5.77 -13.51 -1.89
CA ILE A 111 5.40 -13.48 -3.30
C ILE A 111 6.43 -12.64 -4.06
N GLU A 112 7.09 -13.24 -5.04
CA GLU A 112 8.30 -12.70 -5.69
C GLU A 112 8.14 -11.27 -6.22
N ASP A 113 7.07 -11.02 -6.97
CA ASP A 113 6.73 -9.72 -7.56
C ASP A 113 6.20 -8.71 -6.52
N GLN A 114 5.85 -9.17 -5.32
CA GLN A 114 5.36 -8.33 -4.23
C GLN A 114 6.43 -7.97 -3.21
N ILE A 115 7.61 -8.60 -3.23
CA ILE A 115 8.73 -8.31 -2.30
C ILE A 115 9.10 -6.82 -2.35
N VAL A 116 8.99 -6.18 -3.52
CA VAL A 116 9.25 -4.74 -3.70
C VAL A 116 8.33 -3.85 -2.87
N TYR A 117 7.23 -4.38 -2.34
CA TYR A 117 6.30 -3.66 -1.45
C TYR A 117 6.40 -4.12 0.01
N ALA A 118 7.23 -5.10 0.34
CA ALA A 118 7.22 -5.73 1.66
C ALA A 118 7.94 -4.88 2.74
N SER A 119 7.30 -4.67 3.89
CA SER A 119 7.89 -3.99 5.05
C SER A 119 7.20 -4.43 6.33
N ASP A 120 7.93 -5.10 7.22
CA ASP A 120 7.40 -5.56 8.51
C ASP A 120 7.12 -4.35 9.44
N GLU A 121 7.90 -3.27 9.32
CA GLU A 121 7.72 -2.02 10.07
C GLU A 121 6.43 -1.30 9.66
N ALA A 122 6.17 -1.16 8.35
CA ALA A 122 4.92 -0.59 7.87
C ALA A 122 3.72 -1.49 8.21
N HIS A 123 3.90 -2.81 8.14
CA HIS A 123 2.86 -3.78 8.52
C HIS A 123 2.49 -3.67 10.01
N ALA A 124 3.48 -3.65 10.89
CA ALA A 124 3.28 -3.43 12.32
C ALA A 124 2.59 -2.09 12.61
N ARG A 125 2.95 -1.04 11.87
CA ARG A 125 2.30 0.28 11.97
C ARG A 125 0.82 0.22 11.62
N TRP A 126 0.43 -0.56 10.62
CA TRP A 126 -0.99 -0.73 10.27
C TRP A 126 -1.76 -1.45 11.38
N TRP A 127 -1.17 -2.49 11.98
CA TRP A 127 -1.81 -3.22 13.07
C TRP A 127 -2.00 -2.37 14.34
N LYS A 128 -1.11 -1.40 14.61
CA LYS A 128 -1.35 -0.41 15.67
C LYS A 128 -2.61 0.42 15.40
N VAL A 129 -2.89 0.78 14.14
CA VAL A 129 -4.10 1.51 13.77
C VAL A 129 -5.32 0.62 13.91
N HIS A 130 -5.25 -0.62 13.40
CA HIS A 130 -6.31 -1.61 13.53
C HIS A 130 -6.71 -1.82 15.00
N ASP A 131 -5.73 -1.98 15.88
CA ASP A 131 -5.98 -2.23 17.32
C ASP A 131 -6.62 -1.03 18.03
N SER A 132 -6.51 0.18 17.46
CA SER A 132 -7.21 1.38 17.95
C SER A 132 -8.60 1.58 17.36
N MET A 133 -9.02 0.76 16.38
CA MET A 133 -10.35 0.84 15.79
C MET A 133 -11.40 0.24 16.73
N GLU A 134 -12.67 0.64 16.56
CA GLU A 134 -13.81 0.00 17.21
C GLU A 134 -13.91 -1.49 16.81
N GLU A 135 -14.38 -2.33 17.73
CA GLU A 135 -14.42 -3.79 17.55
C GLU A 135 -15.20 -4.23 16.30
N GLU A 136 -16.26 -3.49 15.94
CA GLU A 136 -17.07 -3.75 14.74
C GLU A 136 -16.25 -3.58 13.45
N LEU A 137 -15.38 -2.57 13.40
CA LEU A 137 -14.50 -2.33 12.24
C LEU A 137 -13.37 -3.36 12.17
N GLN A 138 -12.86 -3.81 13.31
CA GLN A 138 -11.86 -4.88 13.37
C GLN A 138 -12.39 -6.18 12.77
N LYS A 139 -13.67 -6.51 13.02
CA LYS A 139 -14.33 -7.71 12.47
C LYS A 139 -14.38 -7.72 10.94
N VAL A 140 -14.47 -6.55 10.30
CA VAL A 140 -14.45 -6.43 8.83
C VAL A 140 -13.07 -6.78 8.25
N CYS A 141 -12.00 -6.74 9.06
CA CYS A 141 -10.65 -7.13 8.66
C CYS A 141 -10.37 -8.65 8.82
N GLY A 142 -11.41 -9.48 8.91
CA GLY A 142 -11.31 -10.94 8.97
C GLY A 142 -10.70 -11.56 7.71
N LEU A 143 -10.15 -12.77 7.85
CA LEU A 143 -9.64 -13.56 6.72
C LEU A 143 -10.66 -14.62 6.32
N THR A 144 -10.98 -14.69 5.03
CA THR A 144 -11.79 -15.78 4.49
C THR A 144 -11.02 -17.10 4.47
N GLU A 145 -11.70 -18.24 4.52
CA GLU A 145 -11.07 -19.57 4.39
C GLU A 145 -10.20 -19.67 3.13
N ARG A 146 -10.71 -19.16 2.01
CA ARG A 146 -9.95 -19.08 0.76
C ARG A 146 -8.65 -18.32 0.94
N ARG A 147 -8.66 -17.15 1.60
CA ARG A 147 -7.45 -16.35 1.79
C ARG A 147 -6.44 -17.05 2.72
N LYS A 148 -6.90 -17.79 3.73
CA LYS A 148 -6.01 -18.59 4.59
C LYS A 148 -5.29 -19.69 3.81
N ILE A 149 -6.01 -20.38 2.93
CA ILE A 149 -5.43 -21.39 2.01
C ILE A 149 -4.38 -20.74 1.10
N GLU A 150 -4.70 -19.59 0.51
CA GLU A 150 -3.75 -18.83 -0.33
C GLU A 150 -2.50 -18.43 0.46
N LEU A 151 -2.62 -17.91 1.69
CA LEU A 151 -1.49 -17.57 2.55
C LEU A 151 -0.61 -18.79 2.89
N ALA A 152 -1.23 -19.95 3.15
CA ALA A 152 -0.49 -21.20 3.39
C ALA A 152 0.26 -21.66 2.13
N TRP A 153 -0.38 -21.51 0.96
CA TRP A 153 0.22 -21.82 -0.33
C TRP A 153 1.40 -20.88 -0.67
N ASP A 154 1.25 -19.58 -0.45
CA ASP A 154 2.31 -18.58 -0.66
C ASP A 154 3.54 -18.91 0.20
N ARG A 155 3.32 -19.27 1.47
CA ARG A 155 4.40 -19.73 2.38
C ARG A 155 5.08 -21.00 1.88
N LYS A 156 4.30 -21.99 1.40
CA LYS A 156 4.84 -23.23 0.83
C LYS A 156 5.72 -22.93 -0.38
N LYS A 157 5.24 -22.10 -1.32
CA LYS A 157 6.01 -21.70 -2.51
C LYS A 157 7.28 -20.92 -2.14
N ALA A 158 7.22 -19.98 -1.20
CA ALA A 158 8.39 -19.25 -0.74
C ALA A 158 9.45 -20.18 -0.11
N ARG A 159 9.02 -21.22 0.62
CA ARG A 159 9.90 -22.28 1.13
C ARG A 159 10.56 -23.08 0.01
N GLU A 160 9.77 -23.61 -0.92
CA GLU A 160 10.25 -24.44 -2.03
C GLU A 160 11.23 -23.68 -2.93
N ARG A 161 11.01 -22.38 -3.11
CA ARG A 161 11.92 -21.48 -3.85
C ARG A 161 13.10 -20.97 -3.02
N GLY A 162 13.19 -21.31 -1.73
CA GLY A 162 14.31 -20.93 -0.88
C GLY A 162 14.45 -19.43 -0.64
N PHE A 163 13.33 -18.70 -0.46
CA PHE A 163 13.36 -17.25 -0.22
C PHE A 163 14.22 -16.90 1.00
N LYS A 164 15.28 -16.09 0.76
CA LYS A 164 16.30 -15.72 1.77
C LYS A 164 15.76 -14.89 2.93
N ASN A 165 14.62 -14.21 2.74
CA ASN A 165 14.01 -13.40 3.78
C ASN A 165 13.45 -14.25 4.94
N GLN A 166 13.20 -15.55 4.71
CA GLN A 166 12.75 -16.54 5.71
C GLN A 166 11.44 -16.20 6.45
N ARG A 167 10.64 -15.23 5.99
CA ARG A 167 9.35 -14.88 6.64
C ARG A 167 8.35 -16.04 6.63
N TRP A 168 8.43 -16.90 5.61
CA TRP A 168 7.67 -18.14 5.52
C TRP A 168 7.92 -19.12 6.68
N ARG A 169 8.97 -18.94 7.50
CA ARG A 169 9.27 -19.74 8.71
C ARG A 169 8.61 -19.21 9.98
N ILE A 170 8.15 -17.94 9.98
CA ILE A 170 7.59 -17.30 11.18
C ILE A 170 6.36 -18.07 11.64
N ASN A 171 6.29 -18.42 12.92
CA ASN A 171 5.13 -19.08 13.50
C ASN A 171 3.94 -18.10 13.50
N ILE A 172 2.79 -18.53 13.00
CA ILE A 172 1.59 -17.68 12.92
C ILE A 172 0.85 -17.73 14.25
N THR A 173 0.79 -16.60 14.93
CA THR A 173 0.08 -16.39 16.21
C THR A 173 -1.22 -15.60 16.04
N ASP A 174 -1.44 -15.01 14.86
CA ASP A 174 -2.67 -14.29 14.54
C ASP A 174 -3.94 -15.14 14.80
N PRO A 175 -4.86 -14.70 15.70
CA PRO A 175 -6.08 -15.42 16.02
C PRO A 175 -6.95 -15.71 14.79
N ARG A 176 -6.93 -14.84 13.76
CA ARG A 176 -7.71 -15.01 12.53
C ARG A 176 -7.34 -16.26 11.76
N LYS A 177 -6.21 -16.92 12.06
CA LYS A 177 -5.87 -18.23 11.50
C LYS A 177 -6.84 -19.34 11.94
N PHE A 178 -7.39 -19.24 13.15
CA PHE A 178 -8.12 -20.32 13.82
C PHE A 178 -9.64 -20.16 13.84
N VAL A 179 -10.14 -18.98 13.46
CA VAL A 179 -11.57 -18.62 13.46
C VAL A 179 -12.15 -18.73 12.08
#